data_AF-A0A8K0PDV1-F1
#
_entry.id   AF-A0A8K0PDV1-F1
#
_cell.length_a   1.000
_cell.length_b   1.000
_cell.length_c   1.000
_cell.angle_alpha   90.00
_cell.angle_beta   90.00
_cell.angle_gamma   90.00
#
_symmetry.space_group_name_H-M   'P 1'
#
loop_
_entity.id
_entity.type
_entity.pdbx_description
1 polymer ?
#
loop_
_entity_poly.entity_id
_entity_poly.type
_entity_poly.pdbx_seq_one_letter_code
_entity_poly.pdbx_strand_id
1 'polypeptide(L)'
;MSTPATTPTPSRPTNLYLLAVPLLIPILILSVYPSRVLRWFQRKRYQYEVTFSLYMLTPTEKFIFNSILFLFLAMVMIATALYLPASISNVLRRGWYYLLGDTHELDSVSRMVAEKLGGASDSLLSETRGVVEGVREGVTGVLGGAE
;
A
#
# COMPACT_ATOMS: atom_id res chain seq x y z
N MET A 1 -23.03 31.39 18.56
CA MET A 1 -21.76 30.80 19.00
C MET A 1 -21.23 29.98 17.83
N SER A 2 -20.13 30.42 17.22
CA SER A 2 -19.59 29.98 15.92
C SER A 2 -18.90 28.61 15.97
N THR A 3 -19.10 27.81 14.92
CA THR A 3 -18.42 26.54 14.66
C THR A 3 -16.91 26.77 14.41
N PRO A 4 -15.99 25.95 14.97
CA PRO A 4 -14.57 26.09 14.67
C PRO A 4 -14.25 25.44 13.32
N ALA A 5 -13.64 26.22 12.43
CA ALA A 5 -13.16 25.83 11.12
C ALA A 5 -12.06 24.76 11.20
N THR A 6 -12.15 23.75 10.34
CA THR A 6 -11.09 22.76 10.11
C THR A 6 -9.91 23.44 9.42
N THR A 7 -8.88 23.78 10.19
CA THR A 7 -7.59 24.28 9.69
C THR A 7 -6.95 23.23 8.77
N PRO A 8 -6.50 23.59 7.56
CA PRO A 8 -5.69 22.70 6.73
C PRO A 8 -4.34 22.47 7.41
N THR A 9 -4.05 21.21 7.74
CA THR A 9 -2.78 20.79 8.32
C THR A 9 -1.63 21.09 7.34
N PRO A 10 -0.54 21.74 7.79
CA PRO A 10 0.61 22.05 6.94
C PRO A 10 1.33 20.76 6.54
N SER A 11 1.32 20.44 5.24
CA SER A 11 2.07 19.35 4.65
C SER A 11 3.57 19.57 4.92
N ARG A 12 4.16 18.74 5.79
CA ARG A 12 5.59 18.75 6.10
C ARG A 12 6.39 18.59 4.78
N PRO A 13 7.41 19.42 4.52
CA PRO A 13 8.18 19.40 3.28
C PRO A 13 8.99 18.11 3.08
N THR A 14 9.04 17.22 4.08
CA THR A 14 9.73 15.92 4.04
C THR A 14 9.27 15.02 2.88
N ASN A 15 7.98 15.04 2.52
CA ASN A 15 7.47 14.24 1.40
C ASN A 15 7.89 14.81 0.03
N LEU A 16 8.14 16.12 -0.05
CA LEU A 16 8.56 16.78 -1.29
C LEU A 16 10.01 16.42 -1.64
N TYR A 17 10.90 16.40 -0.64
CA TYR A 17 12.30 15.99 -0.85
C TYR A 17 12.43 14.51 -1.24
N LEU A 18 11.57 13.64 -0.70
CA LEU A 18 11.61 12.19 -0.96
C LEU A 18 11.34 11.85 -2.44
N LEU A 19 10.49 12.63 -3.13
CA LEU A 19 10.24 12.51 -4.57
C LEU A 19 11.18 13.38 -5.43
N ALA A 20 11.59 14.55 -4.93
CA ALA A 20 12.44 15.48 -5.69
C ALA A 20 13.87 14.98 -5.86
N VAL A 21 14.47 14.38 -4.82
CA VAL A 21 15.86 13.88 -4.87
C VAL A 21 16.10 12.82 -5.95
N PRO A 22 15.28 11.75 -6.10
CA PRO A 22 15.49 10.75 -7.14
C PRO A 22 15.16 11.25 -8.56
N LEU A 23 14.43 12.35 -8.71
CA LEU A 23 14.17 12.98 -10.01
C LEU A 23 15.28 13.97 -10.41
N LEU A 24 15.87 14.67 -9.44
CA LEU A 24 16.91 15.67 -9.68
C LEU A 24 18.25 15.03 -10.03
N ILE A 25 18.59 13.88 -9.42
CA ILE A 25 19.83 13.13 -9.72
C ILE A 25 19.95 12.74 -11.21
N PRO A 26 18.95 12.11 -11.86
CA PRO A 26 19.05 11.77 -13.28
C PRO A 26 19.03 13.02 -14.19
N ILE A 27 18.32 14.08 -13.80
CA ILE A 27 18.31 15.36 -14.53
C ILE A 27 19.68 16.04 -14.46
N LEU A 28 20.33 16.02 -13.29
CA LEU A 28 21.67 16.54 -13.09
C LEU A 28 22.71 15.74 -13.90
N ILE A 29 22.63 14.40 -13.88
CA ILE A 29 23.51 13.52 -14.64
C ILE A 29 23.34 13.75 -16.16
N LEU A 30 22.10 13.93 -16.63
CA LEU A 30 21.80 14.24 -18.02
C LEU A 30 22.34 15.62 -18.42
N SER A 31 22.25 16.61 -17.51
CA SER A 31 22.74 17.98 -17.71
C SER A 31 24.27 18.09 -17.68
N VAL A 32 24.97 17.28 -16.87
CA VAL A 32 26.43 17.32 -16.73
C VAL A 32 27.15 16.54 -17.83
N TYR A 33 26.51 15.53 -18.43
CA TYR A 33 27.10 14.70 -19.49
C TYR A 33 26.32 14.68 -20.81
N PRO A 34 25.98 15.85 -21.40
CA PRO A 34 25.16 15.91 -22.61
C PRO A 34 25.83 15.17 -23.78
N SER A 35 27.15 15.27 -23.92
CA SER A 35 27.91 14.64 -25.00
C SER A 35 27.97 13.11 -24.89
N ARG A 36 27.89 12.52 -23.69
CA ARG A 36 27.83 11.04 -23.54
C ARG A 36 26.46 10.51 -23.91
N VAL A 37 25.40 11.19 -23.48
CA VAL A 37 24.02 10.80 -23.79
C VAL A 37 23.72 11.01 -25.26
N LEU A 38 24.17 12.11 -25.87
CA LEU A 38 24.04 12.33 -27.31
C LEU A 38 24.77 11.26 -28.13
N ARG A 39 26.00 10.87 -27.76
CA ARG A 39 26.72 9.78 -28.44
C ARG A 39 26.02 8.43 -28.28
N TRP A 40 25.43 8.16 -27.12
CA TRP A 40 24.62 6.96 -26.88
C TRP A 40 23.34 6.97 -27.73
N PHE A 41 22.64 8.10 -27.81
CA PHE A 41 21.45 8.28 -28.63
C PHE A 41 21.76 8.16 -30.13
N GLN A 42 22.87 8.74 -30.57
CA GLN A 42 23.37 8.57 -31.93
C GLN A 42 23.64 7.10 -32.25
N ARG A 43 24.31 6.36 -31.36
CA ARG A 43 24.56 4.92 -31.55
C ARG A 43 23.26 4.13 -31.66
N LYS A 44 22.24 4.46 -30.85
CA LYS A 44 20.91 3.86 -30.96
C LYS A 44 20.26 4.17 -32.31
N ARG A 45 20.34 5.42 -32.78
CA ARG A 45 19.85 5.85 -34.09
C ARG A 45 20.52 5.08 -35.24
N TYR A 46 21.84 4.89 -35.19
CA TYR A 46 22.56 4.09 -36.19
C TYR A 46 22.12 2.63 -36.23
N GLN A 47 21.87 2.03 -35.05
CA GLN A 47 21.36 0.67 -35.00
C GLN A 47 19.94 0.57 -35.57
N TYR A 48 19.10 1.58 -35.33
CA TYR A 48 17.80 1.72 -36.01
C TYR A 48 17.91 1.88 -37.52
N GLU A 49 19.00 2.42 -38.05
CA GLU A 49 19.24 2.46 -39.50
C GLU A 49 19.73 1.10 -40.03
N VAL A 50 20.53 0.37 -39.26
CA VAL A 50 21.19 -0.86 -39.74
C VAL A 50 20.35 -2.13 -39.55
N THR A 51 19.54 -2.25 -38.48
CA THR A 51 18.83 -3.50 -38.15
C THR A 51 17.32 -3.45 -38.37
N PHE A 52 16.79 -2.29 -38.75
CA PHE A 52 15.35 -2.12 -38.91
C PHE A 52 14.98 -2.26 -40.39
N SER A 53 14.10 -3.21 -40.72
CA SER A 53 13.69 -3.49 -42.11
C SER A 53 13.05 -2.28 -42.81
N LEU A 54 12.52 -1.31 -42.04
CA LEU A 54 11.95 -0.07 -42.57
C LEU A 54 12.99 1.00 -42.96
N TYR A 55 14.31 0.77 -42.79
CA TYR A 55 15.33 1.69 -43.34
C TYR A 55 15.40 1.62 -44.88
N MET A 56 14.92 0.54 -45.47
CA MET A 56 14.93 0.33 -46.92
C MET A 56 13.77 1.06 -47.64
N LEU A 57 12.80 1.61 -46.89
CA LEU A 57 11.71 2.41 -47.43
C LEU A 57 12.15 3.87 -47.56
N THR A 58 11.62 4.57 -48.56
CA THR A 58 11.97 5.98 -48.86
C THR A 58 11.78 6.85 -47.59
N PRO A 59 12.66 7.84 -47.30
CA PRO A 59 12.66 8.57 -46.01
C PRO A 59 11.33 9.24 -45.65
N THR A 60 10.50 9.57 -46.64
CA THR A 60 9.11 10.04 -46.48
C THR A 60 8.17 8.96 -45.93
N GLU A 61 8.34 7.70 -46.35
CA GLU A 61 7.52 6.57 -45.92
C GLU A 61 7.83 6.15 -44.47
N LYS A 62 9.10 6.23 -44.06
CA LYS A 62 9.53 6.00 -42.67
C LYS A 62 8.83 6.95 -41.68
N PHE A 63 8.59 8.20 -42.07
CA PHE A 63 7.90 9.19 -41.24
C PHE A 63 6.42 8.81 -41.03
N ILE A 64 5.75 8.36 -42.09
CA ILE A 64 4.34 7.98 -42.06
C ILE A 64 4.16 6.73 -41.18
N PHE A 65 4.99 5.71 -41.37
CA PHE A 65 4.90 4.49 -40.57
C PHE A 65 5.19 4.75 -39.08
N ASN A 66 6.24 5.53 -38.77
CA ASN A 66 6.57 5.86 -37.39
C ASN A 66 5.46 6.72 -36.73
N SER A 67 4.76 7.54 -37.52
CA SER A 67 3.60 8.32 -37.03
C SER A 67 2.41 7.42 -36.73
N ILE A 68 2.11 6.43 -37.58
CA ILE A 68 1.05 5.44 -37.33
C ILE A 68 1.39 4.58 -36.11
N LEU A 69 2.64 4.12 -36.00
CA LEU A 69 3.11 3.33 -34.86
C LEU A 69 3.07 4.16 -33.56
N PHE A 70 3.49 5.42 -33.61
CA PHE A 70 3.38 6.36 -32.49
C PHE A 70 1.93 6.58 -32.09
N LEU A 71 1.02 6.75 -33.05
CA LEU A 71 -0.40 6.93 -32.80
C LEU A 71 -1.04 5.67 -32.20
N PHE A 72 -0.70 4.49 -32.71
CA PHE A 72 -1.13 3.22 -32.14
C PHE A 72 -0.61 3.03 -30.71
N LEU A 73 0.68 3.27 -30.49
CA LEU A 73 1.28 3.17 -29.16
C LEU A 73 0.71 4.20 -28.20
N ALA A 74 0.44 5.43 -28.64
CA ALA A 74 -0.22 6.45 -27.84
C ALA A 74 -1.63 6.03 -27.45
N MET A 75 -2.39 5.46 -28.40
CA MET A 75 -3.72 4.93 -28.14
C MET A 75 -3.68 3.79 -27.10
N VAL A 76 -2.75 2.84 -27.23
CA VAL A 76 -2.53 1.77 -26.25
C VAL A 76 -2.06 2.32 -24.91
N MET A 77 -1.18 3.32 -24.89
CA MET A 77 -0.62 3.90 -23.67
C MET A 77 -1.70 4.64 -22.88
N ILE A 78 -2.57 5.41 -23.54
CA ILE A 78 -3.72 6.06 -22.90
C ILE A 78 -4.72 5.02 -22.39
N ALA A 79 -5.04 4.00 -23.20
CA ALA A 79 -5.93 2.91 -22.77
C ALA A 79 -5.38 2.19 -21.54
N THR A 80 -4.07 1.92 -21.54
CA THR A 80 -3.35 1.30 -20.43
C THR A 80 -3.32 2.25 -19.22
N ALA A 81 -2.96 3.52 -19.38
CA ALA A 81 -2.93 4.47 -18.27
C ALA A 81 -4.30 4.63 -17.57
N LEU A 82 -5.40 4.52 -18.31
CA LEU A 82 -6.76 4.59 -17.75
C LEU A 82 -7.26 3.25 -17.17
N TYR A 83 -7.00 2.13 -17.85
CA TYR A 83 -7.57 0.82 -17.50
C TYR A 83 -6.68 -0.05 -16.59
N LEU A 84 -5.36 0.15 -16.69
CA LEU A 84 -4.37 -0.62 -15.94
C LEU A 84 -4.40 -0.35 -14.42
N PRO A 85 -4.62 0.87 -13.89
CA PRO A 85 -4.67 1.09 -12.44
C PRO A 85 -5.78 0.28 -11.79
N ALA A 86 -6.97 0.28 -12.40
CA ALA A 86 -8.12 -0.49 -11.94
C ALA A 86 -7.82 -2.01 -11.98
N SER A 87 -7.25 -2.48 -13.10
CA SER A 87 -6.89 -3.89 -13.28
C SER A 87 -5.82 -4.38 -12.30
N ILE A 88 -4.75 -3.60 -12.08
CA ILE A 88 -3.69 -3.93 -11.13
C ILE A 88 -4.24 -3.95 -9.71
N SER A 89 -5.06 -2.97 -9.30
CA SER A 89 -5.59 -2.91 -7.94
C SER A 89 -6.41 -4.15 -7.55
N ASN A 90 -7.18 -4.69 -8.49
CA ASN A 90 -8.00 -5.88 -8.28
C ASN A 90 -7.15 -7.16 -8.19
N VAL A 91 -6.14 -7.27 -9.04
CA VAL A 91 -5.17 -8.38 -9.02
C VAL A 91 -4.31 -8.33 -7.76
N LEU A 92 -3.89 -7.14 -7.32
CA LEU A 92 -3.06 -6.97 -6.12
C LEU A 92 -3.84 -7.28 -4.85
N ARG A 93 -5.13 -6.95 -4.77
CA ARG A 93 -5.98 -7.28 -3.61
C ARG A 93 -6.19 -8.79 -3.47
N ARG A 94 -6.36 -9.50 -4.60
CA ARG A 94 -6.40 -10.97 -4.62
C ARG A 94 -5.03 -11.59 -4.38
N GLY A 95 -3.96 -11.05 -4.97
CA GLY A 95 -2.59 -11.50 -4.76
C GLY A 95 -2.13 -11.31 -3.32
N TRP A 96 -2.53 -10.20 -2.69
CA TRP A 96 -2.28 -9.94 -1.27
C TRP A 96 -3.01 -10.93 -0.38
N TYR A 97 -4.25 -11.29 -0.72
CA TYR A 97 -5.00 -12.35 -0.03
C TYR A 97 -4.28 -13.70 -0.09
N TYR A 98 -3.73 -14.07 -1.24
CA TYR A 98 -2.98 -15.33 -1.37
C TYR A 98 -1.57 -15.26 -0.73
N LEU A 99 -0.95 -14.08 -0.66
CA LEU A 99 0.41 -13.91 -0.14
C LEU A 99 0.47 -13.79 1.39
N LEU A 100 -0.51 -13.14 2.04
CA LEU A 100 -0.53 -12.98 3.49
C LEU A 100 -1.13 -14.16 4.26
N GLY A 101 -1.72 -15.11 3.55
CA GLY A 101 -2.41 -16.23 4.17
C GLY A 101 -3.70 -15.79 4.86
N ASP A 102 -4.62 -16.74 4.93
CA ASP A 102 -6.00 -16.59 5.38
C ASP A 102 -6.12 -15.91 6.76
N THR A 103 -6.34 -14.59 6.78
CA THR A 103 -6.61 -13.84 8.02
C THR A 103 -7.95 -14.22 8.65
N HIS A 104 -8.77 -15.04 7.99
CA HIS A 104 -10.04 -15.51 8.52
C HIS A 104 -9.87 -16.53 9.66
N GLU A 105 -8.77 -17.27 9.68
CA GLU A 105 -8.40 -18.18 10.79
C GLU A 105 -7.95 -17.40 12.03
N LEU A 106 -7.34 -16.23 11.88
CA LEU A 106 -6.88 -15.43 13.02
C LEU A 106 -8.04 -14.73 13.74
N ASP A 107 -9.06 -14.28 13.00
CA ASP A 107 -10.24 -13.60 13.55
C ASP A 107 -11.15 -14.61 14.30
N SER A 108 -11.25 -15.85 13.81
CA SER A 108 -11.99 -16.93 14.49
C SER A 108 -11.28 -17.40 15.77
N VAL A 109 -9.94 -17.51 15.75
CA VAL A 109 -9.14 -17.86 16.93
C VAL A 109 -9.18 -16.75 17.98
N SER A 110 -9.10 -15.47 17.57
CA SER A 110 -9.18 -14.34 18.51
C SER A 110 -10.52 -14.28 19.24
N ARG A 111 -11.63 -14.53 18.53
CA ARG A 111 -12.97 -14.60 19.14
C ARG A 111 -13.12 -15.77 20.10
N MET A 112 -12.60 -16.94 19.73
CA MET A 112 -12.59 -18.12 20.60
C MET A 112 -11.78 -17.89 21.89
N VAL A 113 -10.64 -17.19 21.79
CA VAL A 113 -9.81 -16.82 22.95
C VAL A 113 -10.54 -15.79 23.83
N ALA A 114 -11.20 -14.79 23.24
CA ALA A 114 -11.95 -13.77 23.98
C ALA A 114 -13.13 -14.37 24.77
N GLU A 115 -13.86 -15.30 24.17
CA GLU A 115 -14.98 -16.00 24.82
C GLU A 115 -14.50 -16.88 25.98
N LYS A 116 -13.40 -17.63 25.79
CA LYS A 116 -12.83 -18.47 26.85
C LYS A 116 -12.21 -17.68 28.00
N LEU A 117 -11.60 -16.53 27.72
CA LEU A 117 -11.09 -15.65 28.78
C LEU A 117 -12.23 -14.99 29.58
N GLY A 118 -13.27 -14.50 28.90
CA GLY A 118 -14.43 -13.87 29.54
C GLY A 118 -15.19 -14.83 30.45
N GLY A 119 -15.43 -16.06 29.98
CA GLY A 119 -16.06 -17.10 30.79
C GLY A 119 -15.25 -17.52 32.01
N ALA A 120 -13.91 -17.58 31.87
CA ALA A 120 -13.02 -17.91 32.99
C ALA A 120 -12.93 -16.80 34.04
N SER A 121 -13.00 -15.53 33.64
CA SER A 121 -13.06 -14.42 34.61
C SER A 121 -14.36 -14.42 35.42
N ASP A 122 -15.50 -14.69 34.79
CA ASP A 122 -16.78 -14.71 35.48
C ASP A 122 -16.89 -15.88 36.47
N SER A 123 -16.33 -17.04 36.12
CA SER A 123 -16.26 -18.18 37.05
C SER A 123 -15.42 -17.87 38.28
N LEU A 124 -14.25 -17.23 38.12
CA LEU A 124 -13.38 -16.87 39.25
C LEU A 124 -14.00 -15.80 40.16
N LEU A 125 -14.73 -14.84 39.57
CA LEU A 125 -15.45 -13.83 40.35
C LEU A 125 -16.61 -14.42 41.15
N SER A 126 -17.29 -15.43 40.61
CA SER A 126 -18.37 -16.14 41.32
C SER A 126 -17.83 -16.95 42.51
N GLU A 127 -16.69 -17.62 42.33
CA GLU A 127 -16.05 -18.43 43.38
C GLU A 127 -15.50 -17.53 44.50
N THR A 128 -14.87 -16.40 44.15
CA THR A 128 -14.36 -15.44 45.13
C THR A 128 -15.48 -14.79 45.94
N ARG A 129 -16.62 -14.47 45.31
CA ARG A 129 -17.80 -13.93 46.02
C ARG A 129 -18.39 -14.93 47.00
N GLY A 130 -18.51 -16.20 46.62
CA GLY A 130 -18.99 -17.26 47.52
C GLY A 130 -18.10 -17.44 48.76
N VAL A 131 -16.78 -17.36 48.60
CA VAL A 131 -15.83 -17.43 49.73
C VAL A 131 -15.96 -16.22 50.64
N VAL A 132 -16.12 -15.01 50.09
CA VAL A 132 -16.28 -13.78 50.87
C VAL A 132 -17.59 -13.79 51.67
N GLU A 133 -18.69 -14.29 51.09
CA GLU A 133 -19.95 -14.43 51.81
C GLU A 133 -19.87 -15.46 52.94
N GLY A 134 -19.23 -16.61 52.69
CA GLY A 134 -19.01 -17.63 53.72
C GLY A 134 -18.14 -17.12 54.89
N VAL A 135 -17.12 -16.31 54.60
CA VAL A 135 -16.28 -15.68 55.65
C VAL A 135 -17.09 -14.64 56.44
N ARG A 136 -17.92 -13.84 55.76
CA ARG A 136 -18.77 -12.83 56.42
C ARG A 136 -19.77 -13.48 57.38
N GLU A 137 -20.41 -14.57 56.97
CA GLU A 137 -21.35 -15.32 57.81
C GLU A 137 -20.64 -15.91 59.04
N GLY A 138 -19.44 -16.47 58.86
CA GLY A 138 -18.61 -16.98 59.96
C GLY A 138 -18.23 -15.90 60.98
N VAL A 139 -17.83 -14.71 60.52
CA VAL A 139 -17.48 -13.58 61.41
C VAL A 139 -18.69 -13.07 62.18
N THR A 140 -19.86 -12.99 61.55
CA THR A 140 -21.10 -12.60 62.24
C THR A 140 -21.57 -13.65 63.24
N GLY A 141 -21.34 -14.94 62.97
CA GLY A 141 -21.65 -16.02 63.90
C GLY A 141 -20.76 -16.01 65.16
N VAL A 142 -19.47 -15.64 65.01
CA VAL A 142 -18.53 -15.53 66.15
C VAL A 142 -18.84 -14.30 67.01
N LEU A 143 -19.27 -13.19 66.42
CA LEU A 143 -19.65 -11.98 67.17
C LEU A 143 -21.00 -12.10 67.88
N GLY A 144 -21.92 -12.93 67.38
CA GLY A 144 -23.21 -13.17 68.02
C GLY A 144 -23.19 -14.20 69.16
N GLY A 145 -22.07 -14.92 69.37
CA GLY A 145 -21.92 -15.95 70.40
C GLY A 145 -21.26 -15.48 71.70
N ALA A 146 -21.04 -14.18 71.88
CA ALA A 146 -20.32 -13.61 73.02
C ALA A 146 -21.20 -12.79 73.99
N GLU A 147 -22.53 -12.97 73.96
CA GLU A 147 -23.46 -12.47 74.99
C GLU A 147 -24.06 -13.61 75.81
#